data_AF-A0A537KCE0-F1
#
_entry.id   AF-A0A537KCE0-F1
#
_cell.length_a   1.000
_cell.length_b   1.000
_cell.length_c   1.000
_cell.angle_alpha   90.00
_cell.angle_beta   90.00
_cell.angle_gamma   90.00
#
_symmetry.space_group_name_H-M   'P 1'
#
loop_
_entity.id
_entity.type
_entity.pdbx_description
1 polymer ?
#
loop_
_entity_poly.entity_id
_entity_poly.type
_entity_poly.pdbx_seq_one_letter_code
_entity_poly.pdbx_strand_id
1 'polypeptide(L)'
;MSPFVQRVFESLLLDDLFMGRIEISTLSQQNQQVLLLQTERQQLFNLLLYNNGIIPLLERWKKDFKDIALKSIPKKKGSLWMTTWTSHLEASLNNYLCSGIWFQQFQEIGISQSSLDTQRLVVYFLIHKVLEETFRGDFYKNKSIQEQADPTLIPKAIITLNRAEASKFSYIVGWLLFKLLKRDHLMNSHPKFSIMRILLGALCIEKVEYVLETKSQTTNIIPGSEFIRFMYHLESLVIELFEKHSELGPNILCYIKNSLLINLHLNQLLTEVLKSSNVEINVELENEELKFIYERCVSIYMKSRQKTWRDINNYIPEKGTASLRENLKVMRSNNPTSSENKRHTVIKKTNLPSNPVNALEQLRIWAQLEEAEESFARMFLVSELLWLVWAFGVSTPCKRKQKLVPIIISNLKNKTPFIEEALTKNIIFME
;
A
#
# COMPACT_ATOMS: atom_id res chain seq x y z
N MET A 1 6.58 13.53 -23.15
CA MET A 1 6.52 13.97 -21.74
C MET A 1 7.82 13.62 -21.04
N SER A 2 8.27 14.41 -20.05
CA SER A 2 9.41 13.99 -19.22
C SER A 2 9.06 12.77 -18.38
N PRO A 3 10.03 11.92 -17.98
CA PRO A 3 9.75 10.76 -17.12
C PRO A 3 9.11 11.13 -15.78
N PHE A 4 9.38 12.33 -15.27
CA PHE A 4 8.77 12.84 -14.05
C PHE A 4 7.29 13.17 -14.26
N VAL A 5 6.97 13.94 -15.31
CA VAL A 5 5.60 14.33 -15.62
C VAL A 5 4.76 13.09 -15.95
N GLN A 6 5.33 12.13 -16.68
CA GLN A 6 4.66 10.86 -16.97
C GLN A 6 4.22 10.14 -15.68
N ARG A 7 5.09 10.03 -14.67
CA ARG A 7 4.74 9.41 -13.39
C ARG A 7 3.65 10.14 -12.61
N VAL A 8 3.65 11.48 -12.65
CA VAL A 8 2.60 12.29 -12.03
C VAL A 8 1.24 11.96 -12.65
N PHE A 9 1.15 11.91 -13.98
CA PHE A 9 -0.09 11.59 -14.69
C PHE A 9 -0.51 10.13 -14.54
N GLU A 10 0.42 9.18 -14.59
CA GLU A 10 0.16 7.76 -14.32
C GLU A 10 -0.37 7.56 -12.89
N SER A 11 0.19 8.25 -11.89
CA SER A 11 -0.31 8.16 -10.53
C SER A 11 -1.71 8.75 -10.36
N LEU A 12 -2.05 9.83 -11.08
CA LEU A 12 -3.39 10.43 -11.05
C LEU A 12 -4.42 9.54 -11.76
N LEU A 13 -4.03 8.90 -12.87
CA LEU A 13 -4.89 7.94 -13.57
C LEU A 13 -5.28 6.77 -12.68
N LEU A 14 -4.39 6.31 -11.80
CA LEU A 14 -4.63 5.20 -10.88
C LEU A 14 -5.37 5.61 -9.60
N ASP A 15 -5.63 6.90 -9.39
CA ASP A 15 -6.30 7.42 -8.20
C ASP A 15 -7.83 7.43 -8.41
N ASP A 16 -8.53 6.47 -7.77
CA ASP A 16 -9.98 6.30 -7.88
C ASP A 16 -10.77 7.51 -7.36
N LEU A 17 -10.22 8.25 -6.38
CA LEU A 17 -10.85 9.47 -5.83
C LEU A 17 -10.73 10.62 -6.83
N PHE A 18 -9.55 10.78 -7.43
CA PHE A 18 -9.31 11.79 -8.46
C PHE A 18 -10.15 11.52 -9.72
N MET A 19 -10.11 10.28 -10.23
CA MET A 19 -10.84 9.83 -11.42
C MET A 19 -12.34 9.63 -11.21
N GLY A 20 -12.84 9.82 -9.98
CA GLY A 20 -14.28 9.75 -9.70
C GLY A 20 -14.89 8.36 -9.82
N ARG A 21 -14.11 7.29 -9.60
CA ARG A 21 -14.58 5.89 -9.67
C ARG A 21 -15.27 5.43 -8.38
N ILE A 22 -15.92 6.36 -7.68
CA ILE A 22 -16.64 6.10 -6.44
C ILE A 22 -18.10 5.85 -6.81
N GLU A 23 -18.65 4.69 -6.44
CA GLU A 23 -20.07 4.38 -6.61
C GLU A 23 -20.91 5.33 -5.74
N ILE A 24 -21.72 6.18 -6.37
CA ILE A 24 -22.64 7.08 -5.68
C ILE A 24 -24.06 6.67 -6.05
N SER A 25 -24.89 6.36 -5.06
CA SER A 25 -26.30 6.03 -5.28
C SER A 25 -27.04 7.23 -5.87
N THR A 26 -27.80 7.05 -6.94
CA THR A 26 -28.43 8.14 -7.72
C THR A 26 -29.61 8.83 -7.03
N LEU A 27 -29.86 8.56 -5.73
CA LEU A 27 -31.11 8.91 -5.05
C LEU A 27 -31.21 10.36 -4.50
N SER A 28 -30.19 11.21 -4.63
CA SER A 28 -30.23 12.58 -4.07
C SER A 28 -29.64 13.66 -4.99
N GLN A 29 -30.15 14.90 -4.86
CA GLN A 29 -29.66 16.08 -5.59
C GLN A 29 -28.16 16.36 -5.33
N GLN A 30 -27.67 16.03 -4.13
CA GLN A 30 -26.24 16.11 -3.79
C GLN A 30 -25.42 15.10 -4.60
N ASN A 31 -25.96 13.91 -4.86
CA ASN A 31 -25.28 12.88 -5.64
C ASN A 31 -25.16 13.26 -7.13
N GLN A 32 -26.13 14.02 -7.66
CA GLN A 32 -26.04 14.59 -9.01
C GLN A 32 -24.94 15.67 -9.11
N GLN A 33 -24.81 16.54 -8.10
CA GLN A 33 -23.72 17.52 -8.06
C GLN A 33 -22.34 16.86 -7.99
N VAL A 34 -22.19 15.78 -7.20
CA VAL A 34 -20.92 15.05 -7.14
C VAL A 34 -20.59 14.37 -8.46
N LEU A 35 -21.57 13.80 -9.16
CA LEU A 35 -21.38 13.20 -10.48
C LEU A 35 -20.96 14.25 -11.54
N LEU A 36 -21.56 15.44 -11.50
CA LEU A 36 -21.16 16.56 -12.36
C LEU A 36 -19.71 16.97 -12.08
N LEU A 37 -19.32 17.13 -10.82
CA LEU A 37 -17.95 17.45 -10.44
C LEU A 37 -16.95 16.36 -10.85
N GLN A 38 -17.32 15.08 -10.78
CA GLN A 38 -16.49 13.98 -11.28
C GLN A 38 -16.29 14.09 -12.79
N THR A 39 -17.38 14.36 -13.53
CA THR A 39 -17.34 14.53 -14.99
C THR A 39 -16.48 15.72 -15.40
N GLU A 40 -16.67 16.89 -14.78
CA GLU A 40 -15.86 18.09 -15.04
C GLU A 40 -14.38 17.86 -14.75
N ARG A 41 -14.04 17.18 -13.65
CA ARG A 41 -12.66 16.83 -13.31
C ARG A 41 -12.03 15.92 -14.37
N GLN A 42 -12.75 14.90 -14.82
CA GLN A 42 -12.23 13.97 -15.81
C GLN A 42 -12.00 14.66 -17.17
N GLN A 43 -12.92 15.55 -17.57
CA GLN A 43 -12.76 16.37 -18.77
C GLN A 43 -11.55 17.31 -18.65
N LEU A 44 -11.42 17.99 -17.51
CA LEU A 44 -10.28 18.86 -17.24
C LEU A 44 -8.95 18.10 -17.26
N PHE A 45 -8.92 16.90 -16.69
CA PHE A 45 -7.73 16.03 -16.71
C PHE A 45 -7.35 15.60 -18.13
N ASN A 46 -8.33 15.22 -18.95
CA ASN A 46 -8.08 14.87 -20.34
C ASN A 46 -7.50 16.06 -21.12
N LEU A 47 -8.05 17.27 -20.92
CA LEU A 47 -7.51 18.49 -21.52
C LEU A 47 -6.06 18.75 -21.09
N LEU A 48 -5.75 18.54 -19.81
CA LEU A 48 -4.42 18.69 -19.25
C LEU A 48 -3.41 17.72 -19.87
N LEU A 49 -3.81 16.45 -20.08
CA LEU A 49 -2.94 15.42 -20.65
C LEU A 49 -2.39 15.81 -22.04
N TYR A 50 -3.20 16.54 -22.82
CA TYR A 50 -2.84 17.01 -24.17
C TYR A 50 -2.39 18.47 -24.22
N ASN A 51 -2.32 19.18 -23.07
CA ASN A 51 -1.90 20.57 -23.04
C ASN A 51 -0.38 20.68 -22.88
N ASN A 52 0.29 21.23 -23.91
CA ASN A 52 1.75 21.39 -23.90
C ASN A 52 2.28 22.31 -22.78
N GLY A 53 1.46 23.22 -22.25
CA GLY A 53 1.83 24.11 -21.15
C GLY A 53 1.89 23.44 -19.77
N ILE A 54 1.28 22.25 -19.60
CA ILE A 54 1.31 21.56 -18.29
C ILE A 54 2.71 21.01 -17.98
N ILE A 55 3.43 20.53 -18.99
CA ILE A 55 4.76 19.91 -18.83
C ILE A 55 5.76 20.90 -18.19
N PRO A 56 5.98 22.11 -18.75
CA PRO A 56 6.89 23.07 -18.13
C PRO A 56 6.38 23.56 -16.77
N LEU A 57 5.07 23.61 -16.53
CA LEU A 57 4.52 23.99 -15.22
C LEU A 57 4.89 22.96 -14.14
N LEU A 58 4.67 21.67 -14.39
CA LEU A 58 4.96 20.63 -13.39
C LEU A 58 6.46 20.50 -13.11
N GLU A 59 7.33 20.66 -14.12
CA GLU A 59 8.78 20.70 -13.90
C GLU A 59 9.21 21.96 -13.13
N ARG A 60 8.56 23.11 -13.37
CA ARG A 60 8.77 24.32 -12.57
C ARG A 60 8.37 24.10 -11.11
N TRP A 61 7.19 23.55 -10.85
CA TRP A 61 6.75 23.24 -9.48
C TRP A 61 7.69 22.29 -8.76
N LYS A 62 8.17 21.23 -9.43
CA LYS A 62 9.20 20.34 -8.89
C LYS A 62 10.47 21.09 -8.50
N LYS A 63 10.94 22.03 -9.33
CA LYS A 63 12.09 22.87 -9.01
C LYS A 63 11.79 23.77 -7.81
N ASP A 64 10.64 24.43 -7.79
CA ASP A 64 10.20 25.30 -6.71
C ASP A 64 10.12 24.53 -5.38
N PHE A 65 9.58 23.31 -5.38
CA PHE A 65 9.58 22.42 -4.20
C PHE A 65 10.98 22.10 -3.70
N LYS A 66 11.93 21.80 -4.60
CA LYS A 66 13.32 21.56 -4.23
C LYS A 66 13.97 22.81 -3.65
N ASP A 67 13.72 23.97 -4.24
CA ASP A 67 14.27 25.24 -3.77
C ASP A 67 13.69 25.63 -2.39
N ILE A 68 12.39 25.43 -2.17
CA ILE A 68 11.75 25.61 -0.87
C ILE A 68 12.35 24.66 0.17
N ALA A 69 12.52 23.38 -0.18
CA ALA A 69 13.12 22.40 0.70
C ALA A 69 14.57 22.76 1.10
N LEU A 70 15.38 23.21 0.13
CA LEU A 70 16.75 23.66 0.39
C LEU A 70 16.80 24.90 1.27
N LYS A 71 15.95 25.91 0.99
CA LYS A 71 15.88 27.16 1.77
C LYS A 71 15.37 26.94 3.19
N SER A 72 14.55 25.92 3.40
CA SER A 72 14.00 25.58 4.71
C SER A 72 15.06 24.98 5.65
N ILE A 73 16.22 24.53 5.13
CA ILE A 73 17.27 23.91 5.93
C ILE A 73 17.84 24.95 6.91
N PRO A 74 17.79 24.70 8.23
CA PRO A 74 18.31 25.63 9.21
C PRO A 74 19.83 25.79 9.08
N LYS A 75 20.32 27.03 9.23
CA LYS A 75 21.75 27.36 9.11
C LYS A 75 22.61 26.68 10.19
N LYS A 76 22.05 26.40 11.38
CA LYS A 76 22.72 25.65 12.46
C LYS A 76 22.08 24.27 12.57
N LYS A 77 22.88 23.22 12.35
CA LYS A 77 22.44 21.83 12.42
C LYS A 77 22.74 21.25 13.81
N GLY A 78 21.83 21.48 14.77
CA GLY A 78 21.84 20.82 16.10
C GLY A 78 21.02 19.52 16.11
N SER A 79 20.91 18.81 17.24
CA SER A 79 20.17 17.53 17.34
C SER A 79 18.72 17.58 16.86
N LEU A 80 18.08 18.75 16.85
CA LEU A 80 16.70 18.99 16.42
C LEU A 80 16.58 19.65 15.02
N TRP A 81 17.65 19.69 14.25
CA TRP A 81 17.68 20.41 12.96
C TRP A 81 16.68 19.86 11.95
N MET A 82 16.44 18.55 11.96
CA MET A 82 15.46 17.91 11.08
C MET A 82 14.02 18.30 11.45
N THR A 83 13.67 18.35 12.74
CA THR A 83 12.37 18.84 13.19
C THR A 83 12.14 20.29 12.79
N THR A 84 13.18 21.12 12.94
CA THR A 84 13.15 22.52 12.54
C THR A 84 13.00 22.65 11.03
N TRP A 85 13.72 21.84 10.27
CA TRP A 85 13.62 21.78 8.80
C TRP A 85 12.23 21.36 8.34
N THR A 86 11.67 20.29 8.91
CA THR A 86 10.34 19.79 8.56
C THR A 86 9.26 20.80 8.90
N SER A 87 9.32 21.44 10.08
CA SER A 87 8.38 22.49 10.46
C SER A 87 8.49 23.71 9.54
N HIS A 88 9.71 24.14 9.18
CA HIS A 88 9.92 25.23 8.24
C HIS A 88 9.47 24.88 6.82
N LEU A 89 9.69 23.64 6.38
CA LEU A 89 9.24 23.14 5.09
C LEU A 89 7.71 23.09 5.05
N GLU A 90 7.08 22.51 6.06
CA GLU A 90 5.63 22.44 6.20
C GLU A 90 5.02 23.85 6.28
N ALA A 91 5.59 24.76 7.07
CA ALA A 91 5.16 26.15 7.11
C ALA A 91 5.35 26.84 5.75
N SER A 92 6.44 26.57 5.03
CA SER A 92 6.70 27.17 3.71
C SER A 92 5.77 26.61 2.63
N LEU A 93 5.36 25.34 2.74
CA LEU A 93 4.41 24.69 1.85
C LEU A 93 2.95 25.03 2.19
N ASN A 94 2.63 25.24 3.47
CA ASN A 94 1.28 25.61 3.93
C ASN A 94 1.03 27.12 3.84
N ASN A 95 2.08 27.94 3.84
CA ASN A 95 1.93 29.38 3.68
C ASN A 95 1.37 29.73 2.29
N TYR A 96 0.68 30.88 2.27
CA TYR A 96 -0.07 31.52 1.17
C TYR A 96 0.59 31.49 -0.23
N LEU A 97 1.89 31.22 -0.34
CA LEU A 97 2.65 31.02 -1.58
C LEU A 97 2.14 29.82 -2.40
N CYS A 98 1.59 28.78 -1.76
CA CYS A 98 1.28 27.51 -2.45
C CYS A 98 -0.16 27.40 -2.97
N SER A 99 -1.13 28.12 -2.41
CA SER A 99 -2.54 28.04 -2.84
C SER A 99 -2.92 29.08 -3.88
N GLY A 100 -2.35 30.30 -3.82
CA GLY A 100 -2.67 31.39 -4.74
C GLY A 100 -1.79 31.42 -5.99
N ILE A 101 -0.46 31.43 -5.81
CA ILE A 101 0.50 31.61 -6.91
C ILE A 101 0.50 30.40 -7.84
N TRP A 102 0.48 29.19 -7.31
CA TRP A 102 0.46 27.98 -8.16
C TRP A 102 -0.88 27.83 -8.88
N PHE A 103 -1.99 28.21 -8.24
CA PHE A 103 -3.27 28.29 -8.94
C PHE A 103 -3.25 29.33 -10.07
N GLN A 104 -2.65 30.50 -9.84
CA GLN A 104 -2.50 31.54 -10.87
C GLN A 104 -1.61 31.07 -12.04
N GLN A 105 -0.48 30.42 -11.75
CA GLN A 105 0.39 29.80 -12.76
C GLN A 105 -0.33 28.70 -13.56
N PHE A 106 -1.23 27.96 -12.92
CA PHE A 106 -2.07 26.98 -13.61
C PHE A 106 -3.09 27.67 -14.53
N GLN A 107 -3.70 28.77 -14.09
CA GLN A 107 -4.64 29.54 -14.91
C GLN A 107 -3.99 30.14 -16.16
N GLU A 108 -2.68 30.47 -16.12
CA GLU A 108 -1.90 30.94 -17.27
C GLU A 108 -1.82 29.90 -18.41
N ILE A 109 -2.07 28.62 -18.14
CA ILE A 109 -2.12 27.57 -19.18
C ILE A 109 -3.45 27.61 -20.00
N GLY A 110 -4.36 28.52 -19.68
CA GLY A 110 -5.50 28.86 -20.53
C GLY A 110 -6.62 27.82 -20.59
N ILE A 111 -6.79 27.01 -19.53
CA ILE A 111 -7.81 25.95 -19.48
C ILE A 111 -9.09 26.47 -18.84
N SER A 112 -10.00 27.02 -19.65
CA SER A 112 -11.17 27.76 -19.19
C SER A 112 -12.49 26.98 -19.13
N GLN A 113 -12.51 25.70 -19.54
CA GLN A 113 -13.75 24.95 -19.77
C GLN A 113 -14.41 24.36 -18.51
N SER A 114 -13.86 24.59 -17.31
CA SER A 114 -14.33 23.98 -16.05
C SER A 114 -14.57 25.04 -14.98
N SER A 115 -15.43 24.73 -14.01
CA SER A 115 -15.70 25.61 -12.87
C SER A 115 -14.43 25.92 -12.07
N LEU A 116 -14.37 27.10 -11.45
CA LEU A 116 -13.22 27.53 -10.64
C LEU A 116 -12.91 26.54 -9.51
N ASP A 117 -13.95 25.96 -8.92
CA ASP A 117 -13.82 24.97 -7.85
C ASP A 117 -13.22 23.65 -8.35
N THR A 118 -13.65 23.20 -9.54
CA THR A 118 -13.05 22.03 -10.21
C THR A 118 -11.57 22.29 -10.55
N GLN A 119 -11.24 23.48 -11.06
CA GLN A 119 -9.85 23.84 -11.35
C GLN A 119 -8.99 23.83 -10.09
N ARG A 120 -9.47 24.45 -9.00
CA ARG A 120 -8.75 24.48 -7.71
C ARG A 120 -8.52 23.07 -7.17
N LEU A 121 -9.51 22.21 -7.28
CA LEU A 121 -9.42 20.82 -6.84
C LEU A 121 -8.38 20.05 -7.67
N VAL A 122 -8.41 20.17 -8.99
CA VAL A 122 -7.42 19.51 -9.86
C VAL A 122 -6.01 20.04 -9.61
N VAL A 123 -5.85 21.34 -9.42
CA VAL A 123 -4.57 21.96 -9.04
C VAL A 123 -4.06 21.40 -7.72
N TYR A 124 -4.92 21.28 -6.71
CA TYR A 124 -4.56 20.67 -5.44
C TYR A 124 -4.03 19.23 -5.60
N PHE A 125 -4.72 18.39 -6.39
CA PHE A 125 -4.27 17.03 -6.67
C PHE A 125 -2.95 16.98 -7.45
N LEU A 126 -2.77 17.85 -8.44
CA LEU A 126 -1.52 17.96 -9.19
C LEU A 126 -0.36 18.39 -8.29
N ILE A 127 -0.54 19.44 -7.48
CA ILE A 127 0.44 19.91 -6.49
C ILE A 127 0.85 18.77 -5.56
N HIS A 128 -0.14 18.06 -5.02
CA HIS A 128 0.11 16.93 -4.12
C HIS A 128 0.91 15.82 -4.80
N LYS A 129 0.59 15.48 -6.05
CA LYS A 129 1.30 14.44 -6.81
C LYS A 129 2.68 14.86 -7.28
N VAL A 130 2.87 16.11 -7.66
CA VAL A 130 4.20 16.67 -7.96
C VAL A 130 5.06 16.64 -6.70
N LEU A 131 4.53 17.05 -5.53
CA LEU A 131 5.23 16.98 -4.26
C LEU A 131 5.63 15.54 -3.93
N GLU A 132 4.67 14.60 -4.03
CA GLU A 132 4.89 13.18 -3.82
C GLU A 132 6.02 12.69 -4.74
N GLU A 133 5.90 12.83 -6.06
CA GLU A 133 6.90 12.36 -7.04
C GLU A 133 8.25 13.10 -6.94
N THR A 134 8.29 14.33 -6.42
CA THR A 134 9.54 15.10 -6.25
C THR A 134 10.41 14.51 -5.14
N PHE A 135 9.77 14.03 -4.06
CA PHE A 135 10.44 13.45 -2.90
C PHE A 135 10.27 11.93 -2.81
N ARG A 136 9.55 11.32 -3.74
CA ARG A 136 9.47 9.88 -3.91
C ARG A 136 10.86 9.37 -4.20
N GLY A 137 11.48 8.72 -3.20
CA GLY A 137 12.71 7.98 -3.43
C GLY A 137 12.50 7.00 -4.57
N ASP A 138 13.49 6.84 -5.45
CA ASP A 138 13.40 5.93 -6.61
C ASP A 138 13.14 4.49 -6.14
N PHE A 139 11.87 4.11 -6.00
CA PHE A 139 11.45 2.76 -5.60
C PHE A 139 11.95 1.70 -6.59
N TYR A 140 12.17 2.07 -7.85
CA TYR A 140 12.66 1.16 -8.89
C TYR A 140 14.18 0.96 -8.89
N LYS A 141 14.98 1.91 -8.42
CA LYS A 141 16.43 1.68 -8.19
C LYS A 141 16.70 0.88 -6.92
N ASN A 142 15.76 0.87 -5.97
CA ASN A 142 15.92 0.19 -4.68
C ASN A 142 15.41 -1.25 -4.64
N LYS A 143 14.79 -1.77 -5.71
CA LYS A 143 14.47 -3.20 -5.80
C LYS A 143 15.73 -4.07 -5.71
N SER A 144 16.84 -3.64 -6.33
CA SER A 144 18.11 -4.38 -6.25
C SER A 144 18.72 -4.38 -4.86
N ILE A 145 18.39 -3.42 -3.97
CA ILE A 145 18.88 -3.40 -2.59
C ILE A 145 17.93 -4.14 -1.63
N GLN A 146 16.62 -4.16 -1.93
CA GLN A 146 15.66 -5.03 -1.24
C GLN A 146 15.95 -6.52 -1.45
N GLU A 147 16.69 -6.89 -2.50
CA GLU A 147 17.07 -8.26 -2.88
C GLU A 147 18.50 -8.67 -2.44
N GLN A 148 19.29 -7.78 -1.83
CA GLN A 148 20.65 -8.08 -1.33
C GLN A 148 20.71 -8.30 0.18
N ALA A 149 19.71 -9.01 0.72
CA ALA A 149 19.84 -9.52 2.09
C ALA A 149 20.75 -10.76 2.05
N ASP A 150 21.84 -10.73 2.80
CA ASP A 150 22.72 -11.89 2.95
C ASP A 150 22.15 -12.82 4.04
N PRO A 151 21.70 -14.03 3.68
CA PRO A 151 21.12 -14.97 4.64
C PRO A 151 22.14 -15.51 5.65
N THR A 152 23.43 -15.31 5.41
CA THR A 152 24.54 -15.79 6.25
C THR A 152 25.11 -14.75 7.19
N LEU A 153 24.51 -13.55 7.24
CA LEU A 153 24.92 -12.47 8.14
C LEU A 153 24.95 -12.91 9.61
N ILE A 154 26.08 -12.68 10.28
CA ILE A 154 26.27 -12.88 11.71
C ILE A 154 26.73 -11.53 12.28
N PRO A 155 26.16 -11.08 13.41
CA PRO A 155 26.59 -9.83 14.04
C PRO A 155 28.07 -9.90 14.43
N LYS A 156 28.84 -8.85 14.11
CA LYS A 156 30.28 -8.79 14.42
C LYS A 156 30.58 -8.87 15.93
N ALA A 157 29.70 -8.32 16.74
CA ALA A 157 29.77 -8.36 18.18
C ALA A 157 28.36 -8.46 18.77
N ILE A 158 28.23 -9.18 19.88
CA ILE A 158 26.97 -9.24 20.62
C ILE A 158 26.89 -8.04 21.54
N ILE A 159 25.75 -7.35 21.52
CA ILE A 159 25.52 -6.18 22.34
C ILE A 159 25.66 -6.51 23.82
N THR A 160 26.28 -5.58 24.54
CA THR A 160 26.34 -5.61 25.99
C THR A 160 25.52 -4.43 26.50
N LEU A 161 24.38 -4.73 27.13
CA LEU A 161 23.49 -3.71 27.68
C LEU A 161 23.84 -3.45 29.15
N ASN A 162 23.77 -2.19 29.58
CA ASN A 162 23.86 -1.90 31.00
C ASN A 162 22.62 -2.43 31.75
N ARG A 163 22.64 -2.43 33.09
CA ARG A 163 21.56 -3.00 33.92
C ARG A 163 20.18 -2.43 33.59
N ALA A 164 20.09 -1.13 33.34
CA ALA A 164 18.82 -0.46 33.06
C ALA A 164 18.30 -0.78 31.65
N GLU A 165 19.20 -0.79 30.66
CA GLU A 165 18.88 -1.17 29.28
C GLU A 165 18.49 -2.65 29.17
N ALA A 166 19.23 -3.54 29.85
CA ALA A 166 18.94 -4.96 29.89
C ALA A 166 17.55 -5.24 30.50
N SER A 167 17.16 -4.51 31.55
CA SER A 167 15.82 -4.61 32.14
C SER A 167 14.72 -4.18 31.17
N LYS A 168 14.89 -3.05 30.47
CA LYS A 168 13.95 -2.58 29.45
C LYS A 168 13.86 -3.54 28.27
N PHE A 169 15.01 -4.05 27.82
CA PHE A 169 15.07 -5.02 26.74
C PHE A 169 14.35 -6.32 27.13
N SER A 170 14.61 -6.84 28.34
CA SER A 170 13.92 -8.01 28.87
C SER A 170 12.40 -7.82 28.95
N TYR A 171 11.92 -6.61 29.25
CA TYR A 171 10.49 -6.30 29.22
C TYR A 171 9.92 -6.38 27.79
N ILE A 172 10.62 -5.83 26.79
CA ILE A 172 10.22 -5.91 25.38
C ILE A 172 10.17 -7.37 24.92
N VAL A 173 11.16 -8.16 25.32
CA VAL A 173 11.22 -9.60 25.01
C VAL A 173 10.09 -10.37 25.70
N GLY A 174 9.80 -10.07 26.97
CA GLY A 174 8.66 -10.63 27.69
C GLY A 174 7.32 -10.31 27.00
N TRP A 175 7.15 -9.08 26.53
CA TRP A 175 5.97 -8.69 25.76
C TRP A 175 5.86 -9.46 24.43
N LEU A 176 6.98 -9.70 23.74
CA LEU A 176 7.01 -10.49 22.51
C LEU A 176 6.57 -11.93 22.77
N LEU A 177 7.09 -12.58 23.82
CA LEU A 177 6.68 -13.93 24.21
C LEU A 177 5.20 -13.97 24.59
N PHE A 178 4.71 -12.97 25.31
CA PHE A 178 3.28 -12.84 25.63
C PHE A 178 2.41 -12.77 24.37
N LYS A 179 2.88 -12.06 23.33
CA LYS A 179 2.19 -12.04 22.04
C LYS A 179 2.17 -13.42 21.39
N LEU A 180 3.31 -14.10 21.29
CA LEU A 180 3.41 -15.42 20.69
C LEU A 180 2.56 -16.47 21.43
N LEU A 181 2.52 -16.42 22.76
CA LEU A 181 1.83 -17.40 23.60
C LEU A 181 0.32 -17.19 23.71
N LYS A 182 -0.17 -15.95 23.59
CA LYS A 182 -1.56 -15.62 23.97
C LYS A 182 -2.33 -14.74 22.99
N ARG A 183 -1.68 -13.95 22.13
CA ARG A 183 -2.37 -12.87 21.38
C ARG A 183 -2.11 -12.84 19.87
N ASP A 184 -1.17 -13.62 19.35
CA ASP A 184 -0.93 -13.67 17.91
C ASP A 184 -1.91 -14.64 17.24
N HIS A 185 -2.81 -14.12 16.42
CA HIS A 185 -3.84 -14.93 15.76
C HIS A 185 -3.24 -16.05 14.91
N LEU A 186 -2.17 -15.76 14.16
CA LEU A 186 -1.54 -16.73 13.26
C LEU A 186 -0.86 -17.87 14.04
N MET A 187 -0.21 -17.56 15.17
CA MET A 187 0.26 -18.60 16.09
C MET A 187 -0.91 -19.43 16.62
N ASN A 188 -1.95 -18.78 17.15
CA ASN A 188 -3.08 -19.45 17.78
C ASN A 188 -3.87 -20.35 16.81
N SER A 189 -3.91 -20.00 15.52
CA SER A 189 -4.57 -20.78 14.48
C SER A 189 -3.73 -21.94 13.92
N HIS A 190 -2.46 -22.06 14.30
CA HIS A 190 -1.59 -23.10 13.77
C HIS A 190 -2.02 -24.48 14.30
N PRO A 191 -2.10 -25.54 13.46
CA PRO A 191 -2.55 -26.87 13.91
C PRO A 191 -1.74 -27.44 15.07
N LYS A 192 -0.42 -27.20 15.07
CA LYS A 192 0.50 -27.61 16.15
C LYS A 192 0.69 -26.56 17.27
N PHE A 193 -0.21 -25.59 17.41
CA PHE A 193 -0.06 -24.48 18.38
C PHE A 193 0.11 -24.95 19.83
N SER A 194 -0.57 -26.01 20.25
CA SER A 194 -0.42 -26.57 21.60
C SER A 194 1.03 -26.95 21.92
N ILE A 195 1.72 -27.59 20.98
CA ILE A 195 3.12 -27.99 21.09
C ILE A 195 4.03 -26.76 21.07
N MET A 196 3.81 -25.84 20.12
CA MET A 196 4.57 -24.60 20.02
C MET A 196 4.47 -23.77 21.31
N ARG A 197 3.27 -23.73 21.91
CA ARG A 197 3.01 -23.02 23.16
C ARG A 197 3.75 -23.63 24.33
N ILE A 198 3.86 -24.96 24.40
CA ILE A 198 4.61 -25.66 25.45
C ILE A 198 6.11 -25.30 25.34
N LEU A 199 6.68 -25.41 24.15
CA LEU A 199 8.10 -25.09 23.91
C LEU A 199 8.42 -23.63 24.23
N LEU A 200 7.62 -22.69 23.73
CA LEU A 200 7.78 -21.27 24.06
C LEU A 200 7.52 -20.97 25.54
N GLY A 201 6.62 -21.74 26.17
CA GLY A 201 6.31 -21.65 27.59
C GLY A 201 7.51 -22.04 28.46
N ALA A 202 8.25 -23.08 28.09
CA ALA A 202 9.47 -23.51 28.78
C ALA A 202 10.59 -22.44 28.75
N LEU A 203 10.52 -21.48 27.81
CA LEU A 203 11.48 -20.39 27.68
C LEU A 203 11.13 -19.16 28.52
N CYS A 204 10.10 -19.20 29.36
CA CYS A 204 9.73 -18.07 30.20
C CYS A 204 8.97 -18.47 31.46
N ILE A 205 8.86 -17.51 32.38
CA ILE A 205 8.07 -17.62 33.59
C ILE A 205 6.93 -16.61 33.50
N GLU A 206 5.69 -17.11 33.63
CA GLU A 206 4.52 -16.24 33.75
C GLU A 206 4.34 -15.82 35.21
N LYS A 207 4.40 -14.51 35.48
CA LYS A 207 4.10 -13.92 36.79
C LYS A 207 2.80 -13.14 36.69
N VAL A 208 1.82 -13.55 37.47
CA VAL A 208 0.53 -12.87 37.57
C VAL A 208 0.54 -12.02 38.85
N GLU A 209 0.46 -10.71 38.69
CA GLU A 209 0.37 -9.77 39.81
C GLU A 209 -1.04 -9.20 39.86
N TYR A 210 -1.67 -9.34 41.03
CA TYR A 210 -3.00 -8.80 41.28
C TYR A 210 -2.87 -7.56 42.15
N VAL A 211 -3.28 -6.41 41.60
CA VAL A 211 -3.33 -5.15 42.36
C VAL A 211 -4.73 -5.02 42.95
N LEU A 212 -4.81 -5.23 44.27
CA LEU A 212 -6.08 -5.29 45.00
C LEU A 212 -6.86 -3.96 44.89
N GLU A 213 -6.15 -2.84 44.88
CA GLU A 213 -6.70 -1.48 44.89
C GLU A 213 -7.40 -1.11 43.58
N THR A 214 -6.85 -1.53 42.44
CA THR A 214 -7.40 -1.27 41.10
C THR A 214 -8.23 -2.43 40.56
N LYS A 215 -8.31 -3.55 41.31
CA LYS A 215 -8.85 -4.85 40.84
C LYS A 215 -8.28 -5.28 39.50
N SER A 216 -7.04 -4.86 39.19
CA SER A 216 -6.41 -5.16 37.91
C SER A 216 -5.45 -6.33 38.04
N GLN A 217 -5.60 -7.31 37.15
CA GLN A 217 -4.66 -8.41 36.98
C GLN A 217 -3.67 -8.06 35.88
N THR A 218 -2.38 -8.12 36.21
CA THR A 218 -1.30 -7.87 35.26
C THR A 218 -0.52 -9.17 35.08
N THR A 219 -0.51 -9.70 33.85
CA THR A 219 0.31 -10.86 33.50
C THR A 219 1.62 -10.38 32.90
N ASN A 220 2.71 -10.57 33.62
CA ASN A 220 4.07 -10.29 33.15
C ASN A 220 4.75 -11.60 32.75
N ILE A 221 5.35 -11.62 31.56
CA ILE A 221 6.17 -12.75 31.13
C ILE A 221 7.64 -12.37 31.31
N ILE A 222 8.36 -13.16 32.09
CA ILE A 222 9.78 -13.02 32.34
C ILE A 222 10.51 -14.01 31.42
N PRO A 223 11.23 -13.55 30.39
CA PRO A 223 11.94 -14.45 29.49
C PRO A 223 13.13 -15.12 30.19
N GLY A 224 13.37 -16.39 29.86
CA GLY A 224 14.51 -17.17 30.32
C GLY A 224 15.83 -16.72 29.68
N SER A 225 16.95 -17.14 30.27
CA SER A 225 18.31 -16.75 29.85
C SER A 225 18.60 -17.13 28.39
N GLU A 226 18.21 -18.33 27.97
CA GLU A 226 18.47 -18.82 26.60
C GLU A 226 17.74 -18.01 25.55
N PHE A 227 16.46 -17.69 25.79
CA PHE A 227 15.69 -16.86 24.86
C PHE A 227 16.18 -15.41 24.86
N ILE A 228 16.55 -14.86 26.01
CA ILE A 228 17.19 -13.54 26.09
C ILE A 228 18.49 -13.50 25.29
N ARG A 229 19.32 -14.54 25.40
CA ARG A 229 20.57 -14.64 24.64
C ARG A 229 20.30 -14.63 23.14
N PHE A 230 19.36 -15.44 22.65
CA PHE A 230 18.90 -15.38 21.26
C PHE A 230 18.46 -13.96 20.86
N MET A 231 17.67 -13.28 21.69
CA MET A 231 17.21 -11.93 21.40
C MET A 231 18.36 -10.90 21.37
N TYR A 232 19.44 -11.09 22.15
CA TYR A 232 20.64 -10.27 22.01
C TYR A 232 21.33 -10.47 20.66
N HIS A 233 21.41 -11.70 20.15
CA HIS A 233 21.92 -11.94 18.79
C HIS A 233 21.06 -11.23 17.74
N LEU A 234 19.73 -11.32 17.86
CA LEU A 234 18.80 -10.66 16.96
C LEU A 234 18.94 -9.13 17.01
N GLU A 235 18.98 -8.52 18.20
CA GLU A 235 19.12 -7.07 18.36
C GLU A 235 20.48 -6.55 17.89
N SER A 236 21.55 -7.33 18.09
CA SER A 236 22.89 -6.98 17.60
C SER A 236 22.89 -6.87 16.08
N LEU A 237 22.28 -7.84 15.39
CA LEU A 237 22.17 -7.82 13.94
C LEU A 237 21.27 -6.69 13.45
N VAL A 238 20.19 -6.39 14.18
CA VAL A 238 19.33 -5.25 13.89
C VAL A 238 20.11 -3.93 13.92
N ILE A 239 20.95 -3.72 14.94
CA ILE A 239 21.76 -2.50 15.08
C ILE A 239 22.78 -2.40 13.95
N GLU A 240 23.47 -3.50 13.62
CA GLU A 240 24.44 -3.52 12.53
C GLU A 240 23.78 -3.24 11.17
N LEU A 241 22.63 -3.85 10.89
CA LEU A 241 21.89 -3.58 9.66
C LEU A 241 21.36 -2.15 9.60
N PHE A 242 21.09 -1.53 10.75
CA PHE A 242 20.64 -0.14 10.84
C PHE A 242 21.73 0.88 10.46
N GLU A 243 23.01 0.50 10.47
CA GLU A 243 24.10 1.38 10.00
C GLU A 243 23.88 1.85 8.55
N LYS A 244 23.19 1.04 7.72
CA LYS A 244 22.82 1.40 6.35
C LYS A 244 21.68 2.41 6.23
N HIS A 245 21.17 2.98 7.33
CA HIS A 245 20.03 3.91 7.29
C HIS A 245 20.30 5.15 6.42
N SER A 246 21.55 5.64 6.36
CA SER A 246 21.92 6.78 5.50
C SER A 246 21.82 6.46 4.01
N GLU A 247 22.05 5.20 3.64
CA GLU A 247 21.97 4.70 2.26
C GLU A 247 20.51 4.36 1.89
N LEU A 248 19.80 3.68 2.79
CA LEU A 248 18.48 3.11 2.51
C LEU A 248 17.31 4.03 2.86
N GLY A 249 17.55 5.07 3.66
CA GLY A 249 16.57 6.05 4.10
C GLY A 249 15.28 5.39 4.61
N PRO A 250 14.10 5.68 4.00
CA PRO A 250 12.81 5.15 4.46
C PRO A 250 12.67 3.62 4.33
N ASN A 251 13.52 2.97 3.53
CA ASN A 251 13.46 1.53 3.29
C ASN A 251 14.22 0.69 4.32
N ILE A 252 14.97 1.34 5.23
CA ILE A 252 15.84 0.65 6.20
C ILE A 252 15.10 -0.42 7.03
N LEU A 253 13.87 -0.13 7.45
CA LEU A 253 13.08 -1.07 8.27
C LEU A 253 12.61 -2.29 7.48
N CYS A 254 12.32 -2.10 6.19
CA CYS A 254 11.96 -3.21 5.30
C CYS A 254 13.18 -4.08 5.02
N TYR A 255 14.33 -3.45 4.80
CA TYR A 255 15.61 -4.13 4.61
C TYR A 255 15.99 -4.98 5.83
N ILE A 256 15.93 -4.40 7.04
CA ILE A 256 16.21 -5.13 8.28
C ILE A 256 15.25 -6.32 8.43
N LYS A 257 13.94 -6.09 8.27
CA LYS A 257 12.94 -7.16 8.40
C LYS A 257 13.21 -8.31 7.43
N ASN A 258 13.47 -8.00 6.16
CA ASN A 258 13.73 -9.03 5.15
C ASN A 258 15.03 -9.78 5.45
N SER A 259 16.07 -9.06 5.85
CA SER A 259 17.37 -9.64 6.23
C SER A 259 17.25 -10.59 7.42
N LEU A 260 16.46 -10.23 8.43
CA LEU A 260 16.17 -11.12 9.55
C LEU A 260 15.37 -12.34 9.10
N LEU A 261 14.30 -12.17 8.31
CA LEU A 261 13.43 -13.29 7.92
C LEU A 261 14.17 -14.39 7.15
N ILE A 262 15.16 -14.03 6.33
CA ILE A 262 15.95 -15.01 5.57
C ILE A 262 17.24 -15.46 6.29
N ASN A 263 17.51 -14.95 7.49
CA ASN A 263 18.76 -15.23 8.21
C ASN A 263 18.79 -16.68 8.72
N LEU A 264 19.73 -17.46 8.20
CA LEU A 264 19.85 -18.89 8.51
C LEU A 264 20.39 -19.11 9.92
N HIS A 265 21.37 -18.32 10.35
CA HIS A 265 22.03 -18.47 11.65
C HIS A 265 21.09 -18.18 12.82
N LEU A 266 20.32 -17.09 12.76
CA LEU A 266 19.32 -16.76 13.78
C LEU A 266 18.19 -17.79 13.84
N ASN A 267 17.77 -18.33 12.69
CA ASN A 267 16.78 -19.39 12.65
C ASN A 267 17.31 -20.69 13.30
N GLN A 268 18.56 -21.05 13.02
CA GLN A 268 19.24 -22.19 13.65
C GLN A 268 19.40 -21.99 15.17
N LEU A 269 19.84 -20.81 15.62
CA LEU A 269 19.95 -20.50 17.04
C LEU A 269 18.60 -20.63 17.77
N LEU A 270 17.52 -20.09 17.20
CA LEU A 270 16.21 -20.23 17.83
C LEU A 270 15.75 -21.69 17.85
N THR A 271 16.04 -22.44 16.77
CA THR A 271 15.77 -23.88 16.70
C THR A 271 16.51 -24.65 17.80
N GLU A 272 17.78 -24.36 18.04
CA GLU A 272 18.56 -24.95 19.12
C GLU A 272 18.00 -24.60 20.49
N VAL A 273 17.64 -23.33 20.71
CA VAL A 273 17.00 -22.88 21.96
C VAL A 273 15.70 -23.66 22.21
N LEU A 274 14.83 -23.78 21.21
CA LEU A 274 13.56 -24.52 21.31
C LEU A 274 13.79 -26.03 21.54
N LYS A 275 14.79 -26.63 20.90
CA LYS A 275 15.13 -28.05 21.09
C LYS A 275 15.77 -28.32 22.45
N SER A 276 16.58 -27.39 22.96
CA SER A 276 17.19 -27.52 24.30
C SER A 276 16.16 -27.46 25.42
N SER A 277 15.06 -26.71 25.23
CA SER A 277 13.92 -26.73 26.14
C SER A 277 13.07 -28.02 26.07
N ASN A 278 13.35 -28.89 25.11
CA ASN A 278 12.56 -30.11 24.82
C ASN A 278 13.02 -31.34 25.60
N VAL A 279 14.07 -31.25 26.42
CA VAL A 279 14.67 -32.42 27.11
C VAL A 279 13.69 -33.15 28.04
N GLU A 280 12.60 -32.51 28.47
CA GLU A 280 11.55 -33.12 29.30
C GLU A 280 10.30 -33.56 28.52
N ILE A 281 10.14 -33.18 27.25
CA ILE A 281 8.85 -33.24 26.53
C ILE A 281 9.11 -33.90 25.19
N ASN A 282 8.81 -35.19 25.09
CA ASN A 282 9.17 -36.06 23.95
C ASN A 282 8.35 -35.77 22.67
N VAL A 283 8.34 -34.51 22.20
CA VAL A 283 7.47 -34.01 21.13
C VAL A 283 8.30 -33.32 20.05
N GLU A 284 8.19 -33.80 18.80
CA GLU A 284 8.93 -33.26 17.66
C GLU A 284 8.10 -32.24 16.88
N LEU A 285 8.64 -31.02 16.74
CA LEU A 285 8.27 -30.10 15.66
C LEU A 285 9.21 -30.35 14.47
N GLU A 286 8.67 -30.30 13.26
CA GLU A 286 9.45 -30.34 12.05
C GLU A 286 10.12 -28.98 11.81
N ASN A 287 11.12 -28.95 10.93
CA ASN A 287 11.87 -27.73 10.63
C ASN A 287 10.98 -26.60 10.10
N GLU A 288 9.86 -26.92 9.43
CA GLU A 288 8.91 -25.93 8.94
C GLU A 288 8.18 -25.20 10.07
N GLU A 289 7.80 -25.91 11.13
CA GLU A 289 7.13 -25.30 12.28
C GLU A 289 8.08 -24.46 13.13
N LEU A 290 9.34 -24.90 13.26
CA LEU A 290 10.38 -24.12 13.93
C LEU A 290 10.68 -22.84 13.16
N LYS A 291 10.77 -22.93 11.83
CA LYS A 291 10.88 -21.77 10.94
C LYS A 291 9.67 -20.85 11.06
N PHE A 292 8.46 -21.38 11.16
CA PHE A 292 7.25 -20.58 11.38
C PHE A 292 7.35 -19.79 12.69
N ILE A 293 7.72 -20.42 13.82
CA ILE A 293 7.92 -19.72 15.10
C ILE A 293 8.95 -18.59 14.94
N TYR A 294 10.07 -18.85 14.25
CA TYR A 294 11.10 -17.87 13.95
C TYR A 294 10.56 -16.65 13.19
N GLU A 295 9.85 -16.88 12.07
CA GLU A 295 9.29 -15.81 11.25
C GLU A 295 8.26 -14.96 12.02
N ARG A 296 7.47 -15.59 12.90
CA ARG A 296 6.53 -14.90 13.79
C ARG A 296 7.27 -14.06 14.82
N CYS A 297 8.33 -14.60 15.43
CA CYS A 297 9.18 -13.88 16.37
C CYS A 297 9.76 -12.60 15.75
N VAL A 298 10.43 -12.73 14.60
CA VAL A 298 10.99 -11.59 13.84
C VAL A 298 9.90 -10.58 13.47
N SER A 299 8.75 -11.04 12.99
CA SER A 299 7.66 -10.16 12.56
C SER A 299 7.05 -9.35 13.71
N ILE A 300 6.85 -9.96 14.88
CA ILE A 300 6.33 -9.29 16.07
C ILE A 300 7.37 -8.31 16.63
N TYR A 301 8.63 -8.74 16.68
CA TYR A 301 9.74 -7.90 17.10
C TYR A 301 9.87 -6.64 16.24
N MET A 302 9.91 -6.80 14.92
CA MET A 302 10.03 -5.66 14.01
C MET A 302 8.81 -4.73 14.10
N LYS A 303 7.61 -5.24 14.39
CA LYS A 303 6.42 -4.41 14.63
C LYS A 303 6.53 -3.60 15.93
N SER A 304 7.10 -4.16 17.01
CA SER A 304 7.30 -3.41 18.26
C SER A 304 8.35 -2.32 18.06
N ARG A 305 9.46 -2.64 17.38
CA ARG A 305 10.52 -1.69 17.03
C ARG A 305 10.08 -0.62 16.06
N GLN A 306 9.21 -0.94 15.10
CA GLN A 306 8.58 0.08 14.28
C GLN A 306 7.88 1.14 15.12
N LYS A 307 7.20 0.77 16.22
CA LYS A 307 6.56 1.77 17.09
C LYS A 307 7.59 2.60 17.86
N THR A 308 8.57 1.95 18.49
CA THR A 308 9.65 2.65 19.22
C THR A 308 10.50 3.53 18.32
N TRP A 309 10.78 3.09 17.10
CA TRP A 309 11.50 3.89 16.11
C TRP A 309 10.61 4.93 15.47
N ARG A 310 9.29 4.78 15.39
CA ARG A 310 8.39 5.91 15.06
C ARG A 310 8.47 7.01 16.11
N ASP A 311 8.66 6.63 17.37
CA ASP A 311 8.76 7.58 18.49
C ASP A 311 10.17 8.25 18.57
N ILE A 312 11.24 7.52 18.21
CA ILE A 312 12.64 8.04 18.19
C ILE A 312 12.96 8.77 16.87
N ASN A 313 12.44 8.26 15.76
CA ASN A 313 12.49 8.87 14.44
C ASN A 313 11.09 9.41 14.14
N ASN A 314 10.85 10.71 14.37
CA ASN A 314 9.73 11.51 13.86
C ASN A 314 9.48 11.42 12.31
N TYR A 315 10.07 10.43 11.64
CA TYR A 315 10.03 10.06 10.23
C TYR A 315 8.83 9.19 9.84
N ILE A 316 7.86 8.98 10.72
CA ILE A 316 6.51 8.53 10.31
C ILE A 316 5.52 9.41 11.07
N PRO A 317 4.69 10.23 10.38
CA PRO A 317 3.76 11.10 11.06
C PRO A 317 2.71 10.27 11.80
N GLU A 318 2.78 10.27 13.14
CA GLU A 318 1.67 9.90 14.01
C GLU A 318 1.27 11.07 14.92
N LYS A 319 0.15 11.67 14.53
CA LYS A 319 -0.81 12.41 15.37
C LYS A 319 -0.34 13.76 15.93
N GLY A 320 -0.41 14.77 15.08
CA GLY A 320 -0.73 16.14 15.45
C GLY A 320 -1.71 16.70 14.41
N THR A 321 -2.92 17.07 14.85
CA THR A 321 -4.01 17.77 14.12
C THR A 321 -4.34 17.29 12.69
N ALA A 322 -5.43 16.51 12.56
CA ALA A 322 -6.17 16.19 11.33
C ALA A 322 -5.36 16.13 10.02
N SER A 323 -4.30 15.33 9.97
CA SER A 323 -3.56 15.06 8.73
C SER A 323 -4.36 14.17 7.78
N LEU A 324 -4.10 14.31 6.47
CA LEU A 324 -4.62 13.53 5.32
C LEU A 324 -4.75 12.01 5.56
N ARG A 325 -3.92 11.45 6.46
CA ARG A 325 -3.91 10.04 6.86
C ARG A 325 -5.16 9.60 7.66
N GLU A 326 -5.79 10.47 8.46
CA GLU A 326 -7.03 10.13 9.16
C GLU A 326 -8.22 10.08 8.20
N ASN A 327 -8.30 10.99 7.23
CA ASN A 327 -9.31 10.94 6.15
C ASN A 327 -9.21 9.64 5.34
N LEU A 328 -7.98 9.15 5.07
CA LEU A 328 -7.75 7.88 4.37
C LEU A 328 -8.07 6.64 5.23
N LYS A 329 -7.99 6.73 6.56
CA LYS A 329 -8.37 5.63 7.47
C LYS A 329 -9.88 5.51 7.62
N VAL A 330 -10.60 6.63 7.73
CA VAL A 330 -12.07 6.67 7.79
C VAL A 330 -12.69 6.16 6.49
N MET A 331 -12.08 6.45 5.34
CA MET A 331 -12.50 5.88 4.05
C MET A 331 -12.25 4.37 3.94
N ARG A 332 -11.18 3.83 4.54
CA ARG A 332 -10.93 2.37 4.57
C ARG A 332 -11.88 1.61 5.50
N SER A 333 -12.33 2.23 6.60
CA SER A 333 -13.31 1.60 7.51
C SER A 333 -14.74 1.60 6.97
N ASN A 334 -15.02 2.40 5.93
CA ASN A 334 -16.32 2.41 5.25
C ASN A 334 -16.42 1.40 4.10
N ASN A 335 -15.35 0.65 3.81
CA ASN A 335 -15.42 -0.53 2.96
C ASN A 335 -15.66 -1.75 3.86
N PRO A 336 -16.73 -2.55 3.62
CA PRO A 336 -16.91 -3.81 4.33
C PRO A 336 -15.67 -4.67 4.08
N THR A 337 -15.01 -5.05 5.17
CA THR A 337 -13.90 -5.99 5.20
C THR A 337 -14.29 -7.30 4.53
N SER A 338 -13.56 -7.62 3.47
CA SER A 338 -13.18 -8.95 2.99
C SER A 338 -13.72 -10.15 3.78
N SER A 339 -14.75 -10.80 3.23
CA SER A 339 -14.82 -12.26 3.23
C SER A 339 -14.03 -12.79 2.04
N GLU A 340 -13.34 -13.90 2.28
CA GLU A 340 -12.41 -14.60 1.40
C GLU A 340 -12.93 -14.91 -0.01
N ASN A 341 -11.97 -15.08 -0.93
CA ASN A 341 -12.11 -15.79 -2.22
C ASN A 341 -13.14 -15.26 -3.22
N LYS A 342 -12.85 -14.10 -3.82
CA LYS A 342 -13.18 -13.87 -5.25
C LYS A 342 -12.00 -13.18 -5.92
N ARG A 343 -11.36 -13.85 -6.88
CA ARG A 343 -10.45 -13.20 -7.83
C ARG A 343 -11.16 -11.95 -8.32
N HIS A 344 -10.57 -10.78 -8.09
CA HIS A 344 -11.13 -9.52 -8.57
C HIS A 344 -11.19 -9.58 -10.09
N THR A 345 -12.38 -9.81 -10.63
CA THR A 345 -12.61 -9.78 -12.06
C THR A 345 -12.47 -8.34 -12.51
N VAL A 346 -11.36 -8.05 -13.19
CA VAL A 346 -10.94 -6.72 -13.69
C VAL A 346 -12.00 -6.07 -14.60
N ILE A 347 -12.97 -6.86 -15.07
CA ILE A 347 -14.00 -6.45 -16.01
C ILE A 347 -15.38 -6.52 -15.32
N LYS A 348 -16.05 -5.37 -15.18
CA LYS A 348 -17.44 -5.27 -14.74
C LYS A 348 -18.29 -4.66 -15.85
N LYS A 349 -19.46 -5.26 -16.13
CA LYS A 349 -20.40 -4.80 -17.16
C LYS A 349 -20.86 -3.35 -16.96
N THR A 350 -20.99 -2.91 -15.71
CA THR A 350 -21.35 -1.52 -15.34
C THR A 350 -20.35 -0.47 -15.81
N ASN A 351 -19.13 -0.89 -16.18
CA ASN A 351 -18.09 0.00 -16.67
C ASN A 351 -18.15 0.21 -18.20
N LEU A 352 -19.12 -0.39 -18.88
CA LEU A 352 -19.28 -0.22 -20.32
C LEU A 352 -19.99 1.13 -20.60
N PRO A 353 -19.40 2.03 -21.40
CA PRO A 353 -20.06 3.28 -21.77
C PRO A 353 -21.42 3.07 -22.44
N SER A 354 -22.36 3.99 -22.25
CA SER A 354 -23.66 3.92 -22.96
C SER A 354 -23.54 4.25 -24.45
N ASN A 355 -22.55 5.07 -24.83
CA ASN A 355 -22.29 5.43 -26.21
C ASN A 355 -21.67 4.24 -26.98
N PRO A 356 -22.27 3.79 -28.11
CA PRO A 356 -21.80 2.63 -28.87
C PRO A 356 -20.36 2.70 -29.38
N VAL A 357 -19.88 3.89 -29.75
CA VAL A 357 -18.50 4.09 -30.24
C VAL A 357 -17.52 3.90 -29.08
N ASN A 358 -17.77 4.56 -27.95
CA ASN A 358 -16.90 4.48 -26.78
C ASN A 358 -16.91 3.07 -26.16
N ALA A 359 -18.06 2.40 -26.20
CA ALA A 359 -18.17 1.05 -25.70
C ALA A 359 -17.53 0.01 -26.62
N LEU A 360 -17.54 0.22 -27.94
CA LEU A 360 -16.72 -0.59 -28.85
C LEU A 360 -15.23 -0.50 -28.50
N GLU A 361 -14.71 0.70 -28.26
CA GLU A 361 -13.32 0.88 -27.84
C GLU A 361 -13.03 0.22 -26.49
N GLN A 362 -13.95 0.34 -25.53
CA GLN A 362 -13.80 -0.32 -24.23
C GLN A 362 -13.81 -1.85 -24.35
N LEU A 363 -14.68 -2.43 -25.18
CA LEU A 363 -14.71 -3.87 -25.48
C LEU A 363 -13.42 -4.33 -26.15
N ARG A 364 -12.83 -3.53 -27.03
CA ARG A 364 -11.55 -3.83 -27.69
C ARG A 364 -10.42 -3.93 -26.67
N ILE A 365 -10.35 -2.99 -25.73
CA ILE A 365 -9.36 -3.03 -24.63
C ILE A 365 -9.55 -4.30 -23.80
N TRP A 366 -10.79 -4.64 -23.45
CA TRP A 366 -11.09 -5.84 -22.67
C TRP A 366 -10.77 -7.15 -23.40
N ALA A 367 -10.93 -7.19 -24.72
CA ALA A 367 -10.62 -8.37 -25.54
C ALA A 367 -9.10 -8.69 -25.62
N GLN A 368 -8.23 -7.76 -25.23
CA GLN A 368 -6.77 -7.97 -25.18
C GLN A 368 -6.29 -8.62 -23.88
N LEU A 369 -7.18 -8.81 -22.89
CA LEU A 369 -6.83 -9.42 -21.62
C LEU A 369 -6.68 -10.94 -21.74
N GLU A 370 -5.78 -11.53 -20.94
CA GLU A 370 -5.42 -12.95 -20.99
C GLU A 370 -6.62 -13.89 -20.69
N GLU A 371 -7.56 -13.45 -19.85
CA GLU A 371 -8.79 -14.19 -19.47
C GLU A 371 -10.07 -13.62 -20.13
N ALA A 372 -9.97 -12.98 -21.29
CA ALA A 372 -11.10 -12.27 -21.93
C ALA A 372 -12.29 -13.21 -22.26
N GLU A 373 -12.04 -14.42 -22.79
CA GLU A 373 -13.11 -15.35 -23.17
C GLU A 373 -13.95 -15.79 -21.97
N GLU A 374 -13.31 -16.21 -20.87
CA GLU A 374 -14.00 -16.60 -19.64
C GLU A 374 -14.76 -15.41 -19.04
N SER A 375 -14.13 -14.23 -19.06
CA SER A 375 -14.73 -13.01 -18.53
C SER A 375 -15.97 -12.58 -19.32
N PHE A 376 -15.94 -12.61 -20.64
CA PHE A 376 -17.09 -12.27 -21.49
C PHE A 376 -18.22 -13.29 -21.35
N ALA A 377 -17.89 -14.59 -21.28
CA ALA A 377 -18.88 -15.65 -21.10
C ALA A 377 -19.65 -15.53 -19.77
N ARG A 378 -18.96 -15.10 -18.71
CA ARG A 378 -19.57 -14.84 -17.40
C ARG A 378 -20.32 -13.52 -17.35
N MET A 379 -19.81 -12.48 -18.01
CA MET A 379 -20.28 -11.10 -17.87
C MET A 379 -21.53 -10.76 -18.70
N PHE A 380 -21.64 -11.26 -19.93
CA PHE A 380 -22.74 -10.92 -20.83
C PHE A 380 -23.82 -12.00 -20.88
N LEU A 381 -25.08 -11.59 -20.99
CA LEU A 381 -26.20 -12.48 -21.28
C LEU A 381 -26.14 -13.00 -22.73
N VAL A 382 -26.85 -14.08 -23.02
CA VAL A 382 -26.89 -14.64 -24.38
C VAL A 382 -27.49 -13.64 -25.38
N SER A 383 -28.53 -12.90 -24.99
CA SER A 383 -29.15 -11.84 -25.79
C SER A 383 -28.15 -10.73 -26.13
N GLU A 384 -27.28 -10.38 -25.19
CA GLU A 384 -26.28 -9.31 -25.33
C GLU A 384 -25.12 -9.73 -26.23
N LEU A 385 -24.68 -10.98 -26.10
CA LEU A 385 -23.70 -11.56 -27.02
C LEU A 385 -24.28 -11.66 -28.44
N LEU A 386 -25.55 -12.02 -28.59
CA LEU A 386 -26.23 -12.01 -29.90
C LEU A 386 -26.33 -10.59 -30.47
N TRP A 387 -26.61 -9.59 -29.63
CA TRP A 387 -26.60 -8.19 -30.03
C TRP A 387 -25.22 -7.76 -30.52
N LEU A 388 -24.13 -8.14 -29.83
CA LEU A 388 -22.76 -7.84 -30.27
C LEU A 388 -22.41 -8.52 -31.60
N VAL A 389 -22.80 -9.78 -31.78
CA VAL A 389 -22.59 -10.50 -33.04
C VAL A 389 -23.33 -9.82 -34.19
N TRP A 390 -24.59 -9.42 -33.96
CA TRP A 390 -25.37 -8.62 -34.91
C TRP A 390 -24.74 -7.25 -35.18
N ALA A 391 -24.23 -6.57 -34.14
CA ALA A 391 -23.59 -5.26 -34.27
C ALA A 391 -22.33 -5.32 -35.13
N PHE A 392 -21.64 -6.47 -35.21
CA PHE A 392 -20.54 -6.71 -36.17
C PHE A 392 -21.01 -7.13 -37.57
N GLY A 393 -22.32 -7.18 -37.84
CA GLY A 393 -22.86 -7.61 -39.12
C GLY A 393 -22.72 -9.11 -39.38
N VAL A 394 -22.46 -9.91 -38.34
CA VAL A 394 -22.26 -11.36 -38.44
C VAL A 394 -23.58 -12.06 -38.15
N SER A 395 -23.99 -13.00 -39.02
CA SER A 395 -25.14 -13.88 -38.75
C SER A 395 -24.65 -15.22 -38.21
N THR A 396 -25.30 -15.71 -37.15
CA THR A 396 -25.03 -17.06 -36.63
C THR A 396 -26.32 -17.74 -36.16
N PRO A 397 -26.58 -18.99 -36.56
CA PRO A 397 -27.73 -19.74 -36.07
C PRO A 397 -27.53 -20.25 -34.62
N CYS A 398 -26.32 -20.13 -34.06
CA CYS A 398 -26.00 -20.70 -32.75
C CYS A 398 -26.18 -19.70 -31.61
N LYS A 399 -26.99 -20.07 -30.60
CA LYS A 399 -27.26 -19.26 -29.40
C LYS A 399 -26.40 -19.65 -28.18
N ARG A 400 -25.37 -20.49 -28.34
CA ARG A 400 -24.54 -20.96 -27.20
C ARG A 400 -23.37 -19.99 -26.96
N LYS A 401 -23.18 -19.55 -25.71
CA LYS A 401 -22.09 -18.62 -25.31
C LYS A 401 -20.71 -19.09 -25.77
N GLN A 402 -20.43 -20.39 -25.67
CA GLN A 402 -19.17 -21.02 -26.09
C GLN A 402 -18.81 -20.77 -27.57
N LYS A 403 -19.80 -20.52 -28.44
CA LYS A 403 -19.57 -20.19 -29.86
C LYS A 403 -19.67 -18.68 -30.14
N LEU A 404 -20.49 -17.95 -29.39
CA LEU A 404 -20.67 -16.50 -29.57
C LEU A 404 -19.44 -15.71 -29.10
N VAL A 405 -18.86 -16.06 -27.96
CA VAL A 405 -17.75 -15.33 -27.35
C VAL A 405 -16.49 -15.32 -28.22
N PRO A 406 -16.03 -16.45 -28.81
CA PRO A 406 -14.88 -16.43 -29.72
C PRO A 406 -15.12 -15.57 -30.97
N ILE A 407 -16.33 -15.55 -31.52
CA ILE A 407 -16.69 -14.72 -32.69
C ILE A 407 -16.55 -13.24 -32.33
N ILE A 408 -17.05 -12.83 -31.16
CA ILE A 408 -16.97 -11.45 -30.67
C ILE A 408 -15.52 -11.04 -30.42
N ILE A 409 -14.75 -11.87 -29.71
CA ILE A 409 -13.34 -11.56 -29.39
C ILE A 409 -12.49 -11.50 -30.65
N SER A 410 -12.72 -12.37 -31.64
CA SER A 410 -12.04 -12.30 -32.94
C SER A 410 -12.30 -10.97 -33.65
N ASN A 411 -13.57 -10.55 -33.74
CA ASN A 411 -13.94 -9.25 -34.35
C ASN A 411 -13.35 -8.05 -33.58
N LEU A 412 -13.35 -8.10 -32.25
CA LEU A 412 -12.75 -7.06 -31.41
C LEU A 412 -11.24 -6.96 -31.61
N LYS A 413 -10.52 -8.10 -31.65
CA LYS A 413 -9.08 -8.14 -31.90
C LYS A 413 -8.71 -7.68 -33.30
N ASN A 414 -9.55 -7.99 -34.29
CA ASN A 414 -9.38 -7.56 -35.68
C ASN A 414 -9.83 -6.12 -35.94
N LYS A 415 -10.27 -5.39 -34.90
CA LYS A 415 -10.76 -4.02 -34.99
C LYS A 415 -11.91 -3.83 -35.99
N THR A 416 -12.75 -4.86 -36.18
CA THR A 416 -13.96 -4.75 -36.98
C THR A 416 -14.84 -3.63 -36.40
N PRO A 417 -15.37 -2.71 -37.23
CA PRO A 417 -16.31 -1.69 -36.76
C PRO A 417 -17.70 -2.28 -36.51
N PHE A 418 -18.52 -1.59 -35.73
CA PHE A 418 -19.95 -1.88 -35.70
C PHE A 418 -20.64 -1.38 -36.98
N ILE A 419 -21.74 -2.03 -37.38
CA ILE A 419 -22.60 -1.57 -38.47
C ILE A 419 -23.24 -0.23 -38.11
N GLU A 420 -23.52 0.60 -39.12
CA GLU A 420 -24.10 1.94 -38.91
C GLU A 420 -25.42 1.89 -38.12
N GLU A 421 -26.26 0.88 -38.36
CA GLU A 421 -27.51 0.67 -37.63
C GLU A 421 -27.30 0.41 -36.12
N ALA A 422 -26.18 -0.18 -35.72
CA ALA A 422 -25.86 -0.39 -34.31
C ALA A 422 -25.32 0.90 -33.66
N LEU A 423 -24.63 1.75 -34.43
CA LEU A 423 -24.11 3.03 -33.97
C LEU A 423 -25.22 4.08 -33.79
N THR A 424 -26.23 4.07 -34.66
CA THR A 424 -27.36 5.03 -34.60
C THR A 424 -28.34 4.78 -33.47
N LYS A 425 -28.34 3.57 -32.87
CA LYS A 425 -29.20 3.23 -31.72
C LYS A 425 -28.85 3.95 -30.42
N ASN A 426 -27.72 4.68 -30.35
CA ASN A 426 -27.24 5.50 -29.22
C ASN A 426 -27.13 4.81 -27.84
N ILE A 427 -27.48 3.53 -27.72
CA ILE A 427 -27.42 2.72 -26.52
C ILE A 427 -26.88 1.33 -26.90
N ILE A 428 -25.93 0.82 -26.12
CA ILE A 428 -25.50 -0.58 -26.22
C ILE A 428 -26.41 -1.49 -25.39
N PHE A 429 -26.87 -2.56 -26.04
CA PHE A 429 -27.89 -3.51 -25.58
C PHE A 429 -29.29 -2.89 -25.53
N MET A 430 -30.18 -3.39 -26.38
CA MET A 430 -31.62 -3.09 -26.26
C MET A 430 -32.13 -3.79 -24.99
N GLU A 431 -33.02 -3.15 -24.24
CA GLU A 431 -33.81 -3.84 -23.20
C GLU A 431 -34.66 -4.98 -23.80
#